data_AF-A0A955X8T7-F1
#
_entry.id   AF-A0A955X8T7-F1
#
_cell.length_a   1.000
_cell.length_b   1.000
_cell.length_c   1.000
_cell.angle_alpha   90.00
_cell.angle_beta   90.00
_cell.angle_gamma   90.00
#
_symmetry.space_group_name_H-M   'P 1'
#
loop_
_entity.id
_entity.type
_entity.pdbx_description
1 polymer ?
#
loop_
_entity_poly.entity_id
_entity_poly.type
_entity_poly.pdbx_seq_one_letter_code
_entity_poly.pdbx_strand_id
1 'polypeptide(L)'
;MRRVVWGLVTLAVGCATPPPPPVTQPLWKDGVMQKPLTVEEATRYLKQAAPEFSVCYRREQLNLTARTSDYLFQVFIPVDGSTPDVTVLKETVAGQLTLRDCLTQAIERVHFPAHTGRPLTLKVPIEGS
;
A
#
# COMPACT_ATOMS: atom_id res chain seq x y z
N MET A 1 77.55 15.12 -12.36
CA MET A 1 77.14 14.64 -11.02
C MET A 1 75.63 14.78 -10.89
N ARG A 2 75.00 13.76 -10.30
CA ARG A 2 73.57 13.51 -10.04
C ARG A 2 72.72 14.74 -9.72
N ARG A 3 71.49 14.77 -10.25
CA ARG A 3 70.25 14.70 -9.43
C ARG A 3 69.02 14.43 -10.30
N VAL A 4 68.51 13.23 -10.11
CA VAL A 4 67.20 12.73 -10.52
C VAL A 4 66.16 13.45 -9.66
N VAL A 5 65.12 14.03 -10.27
CA VAL A 5 63.91 14.43 -9.54
C VAL A 5 62.71 13.81 -10.23
N TRP A 6 62.02 13.01 -9.43
CA TRP A 6 60.85 12.21 -9.73
C TRP A 6 59.63 13.12 -9.90
N GLY A 7 58.98 13.06 -11.07
CA GLY A 7 57.64 13.57 -11.26
C GLY A 7 56.68 12.40 -11.33
N LEU A 8 55.92 12.17 -10.25
CA LEU A 8 54.89 11.15 -10.15
C LEU A 8 53.86 11.33 -11.29
N VAL A 9 53.75 10.32 -12.15
CA VAL A 9 52.56 10.14 -13.01
C VAL A 9 51.45 9.62 -12.11
N THR A 10 50.46 10.46 -11.85
CA THR A 10 49.23 10.07 -11.15
C THR A 10 48.43 9.17 -12.09
N LEU A 11 48.52 7.86 -11.87
CA LEU A 11 47.56 6.89 -12.42
C LEU A 11 46.21 7.20 -11.79
N ALA A 12 45.40 7.96 -12.52
CA ALA A 12 43.96 8.02 -12.27
C ALA A 12 43.42 6.61 -12.48
N VAL A 13 43.27 5.88 -11.37
CA VAL A 13 42.45 4.68 -11.29
C VAL A 13 41.06 5.11 -11.72
N GLY A 14 40.74 4.88 -12.99
CA GLY A 14 39.39 4.99 -13.51
C GLY A 14 38.53 4.06 -12.67
N CYS A 15 37.83 4.63 -11.70
CA CYS A 15 36.80 3.95 -10.96
C CYS A 15 35.72 3.63 -11.98
N ALA A 16 35.81 2.44 -12.58
CA ALA A 16 34.72 1.88 -13.37
C ALA A 16 33.55 1.78 -12.41
N THR A 17 32.67 2.78 -12.46
CA THR A 17 31.38 2.74 -11.80
C THR A 17 30.72 1.42 -12.21
N PRO A 18 30.26 0.60 -11.24
CA PRO A 18 29.51 -0.59 -11.60
C PRO A 18 28.38 -0.15 -12.53
N PRO A 19 28.08 -0.92 -13.59
CA PRO A 19 26.99 -0.58 -14.48
C PRO A 19 25.74 -0.34 -13.61
N PRO A 20 24.97 0.74 -13.88
CA PRO A 20 23.73 0.96 -13.15
C PRO A 20 22.91 -0.33 -13.20
N PRO A 21 22.25 -0.72 -12.09
CA PRO A 21 21.39 -1.89 -12.10
C PRO A 21 20.42 -1.77 -13.29
N PRO A 22 20.11 -2.88 -13.99
CA PRO A 22 19.15 -2.84 -15.08
C PRO A 22 17.89 -2.16 -14.55
N VAL A 23 17.47 -1.08 -15.24
CA VAL A 23 16.21 -0.41 -14.95
C VAL A 23 15.15 -1.47 -15.07
N THR A 24 14.64 -1.96 -13.94
CA THR A 24 13.50 -2.85 -13.89
C THR A 24 12.41 -2.13 -14.65
N GLN A 25 12.04 -2.65 -15.83
CA GLN A 25 10.98 -2.07 -16.65
C GLN A 25 9.77 -1.81 -15.76
N PRO A 26 9.00 -0.74 -16.04
CA PRO A 26 7.81 -0.47 -15.27
C PRO A 26 6.98 -1.75 -15.18
N LEU A 27 6.60 -2.13 -13.96
CA LEU A 27 5.77 -3.30 -13.63
C LEU A 27 4.35 -3.26 -14.26
N TRP A 28 4.16 -2.32 -15.17
CA TRP A 28 2.93 -1.71 -15.64
C TRP A 28 3.01 -1.64 -17.16
N LYS A 29 2.06 -2.27 -17.84
CA LYS A 29 1.88 -2.11 -19.28
C LYS A 29 0.40 -1.82 -19.52
N ASP A 30 0.13 -0.73 -20.23
CA ASP A 30 -1.24 -0.29 -20.55
C ASP A 30 -2.15 -0.11 -19.32
N GLY A 31 -1.58 0.33 -18.18
CA GLY A 31 -2.32 0.53 -16.92
C GLY A 31 -2.62 -0.75 -16.13
N VAL A 32 -2.17 -1.92 -16.62
CA VAL A 32 -2.36 -3.22 -15.97
C VAL A 32 -1.05 -3.67 -15.32
N MET A 33 -1.14 -4.08 -14.06
CA MET A 33 -0.05 -4.74 -13.36
C MET A 33 0.13 -6.13 -13.95
N GLN A 34 1.29 -6.38 -14.57
CA GLN A 34 1.54 -7.66 -15.24
C GLN A 34 1.80 -8.83 -14.27
N LYS A 35 1.79 -8.57 -12.96
CA LYS A 35 1.97 -9.54 -11.90
C LYS A 35 0.71 -9.66 -11.05
N PRO A 36 0.50 -10.80 -10.39
CA PRO A 36 -0.53 -10.92 -9.36
C PRO A 36 -0.32 -9.92 -8.25
N LEU A 37 -1.41 -9.28 -7.83
CA LEU A 37 -1.42 -8.43 -6.66
C LEU A 37 -1.21 -9.31 -5.42
N THR A 38 -0.17 -9.04 -4.64
CA THR A 38 0.08 -9.78 -3.41
C THR A 38 -0.68 -9.19 -2.22
N VAL A 39 -0.83 -9.96 -1.14
CA VAL A 39 -1.45 -9.50 0.11
C VAL A 39 -0.73 -8.28 0.66
N GLU A 40 0.60 -8.26 0.58
CA GLU A 40 1.43 -7.15 1.08
C GLU A 40 1.21 -5.87 0.27
N GLU A 41 1.04 -6.00 -1.05
CA GLU A 41 0.75 -4.88 -1.94
C GLU A 41 -0.66 -4.34 -1.73
N ALA A 42 -1.66 -5.22 -1.67
CA ALA A 42 -3.04 -4.86 -1.34
C ALA A 42 -3.13 -4.15 0.02
N THR A 43 -2.44 -4.68 1.03
CA THR A 43 -2.36 -4.06 2.36
C THR A 43 -1.70 -2.68 2.30
N ARG A 44 -0.72 -2.47 1.41
CA ARG A 44 -0.07 -1.17 1.23
C ARG A 44 -1.04 -0.12 0.66
N TYR A 45 -1.85 -0.49 -0.34
CA TYR A 45 -2.89 0.40 -0.88
C TYR A 45 -3.91 0.80 0.19
N LEU A 46 -4.38 -0.17 1.00
CA LEU A 46 -5.29 0.12 2.10
C LEU A 46 -4.66 1.01 3.18
N LYS A 47 -3.37 0.83 3.48
CA LYS A 47 -2.65 1.69 4.43
C LYS A 47 -2.50 3.13 3.93
N GLN A 48 -2.41 3.35 2.62
CA GLN A 48 -2.42 4.70 2.05
C GLN A 48 -3.76 5.41 2.27
N ALA A 49 -4.86 4.64 2.36
CA ALA A 49 -6.19 5.15 2.69
C ALA A 49 -6.45 5.30 4.21
N ALA A 50 -5.48 4.95 5.06
CA ALA A 50 -5.61 5.08 6.52
C ALA A 50 -6.06 6.47 7.03
N PRO A 51 -5.68 7.60 6.40
CA PRO A 51 -6.19 8.91 6.80
C PRO A 51 -7.72 9.03 6.68
N GLU A 52 -8.34 8.38 5.69
CA GLU A 52 -9.81 8.39 5.54
C GLU A 52 -10.51 7.61 6.66
N PHE A 53 -9.92 6.50 7.10
CA PHE A 53 -10.43 5.75 8.26
C PHE A 53 -10.39 6.62 9.51
N SER A 54 -9.29 7.34 9.74
CA SER A 54 -9.19 8.28 10.87
C SER A 54 -10.23 9.40 10.80
N VAL A 55 -10.61 9.85 9.60
CA VAL A 55 -11.70 10.82 9.41
C VAL A 55 -13.05 10.21 9.79
N CYS A 56 -13.33 8.95 9.41
CA CYS A 56 -14.53 8.24 9.84
C CYS A 56 -14.64 8.15 11.36
N TYR A 57 -13.56 7.72 12.03
CA TYR A 57 -13.53 7.69 13.50
C TYR A 57 -13.71 9.08 14.10
N ARG A 58 -13.01 10.10 13.59
CA ARG A 58 -13.12 11.49 14.10
C ARG A 58 -14.53 12.05 13.93
N ARG A 59 -15.21 11.76 12.82
CA ARG A 59 -16.59 12.19 12.59
C ARG A 59 -17.52 11.56 13.62
N GLU A 60 -17.26 10.30 14.00
CA GLU A 60 -18.05 9.56 14.98
C GLU A 60 -17.56 9.74 16.43
N GLN A 61 -16.39 10.39 16.67
CA GLN A 61 -15.79 10.59 18.00
C GLN A 61 -16.66 11.40 18.98
N LEU A 62 -17.72 12.05 18.51
CA LEU A 62 -18.75 12.64 19.38
C LEU A 62 -19.50 11.58 20.20
N ASN A 63 -19.50 10.34 19.72
CA ASN A 63 -19.96 9.15 20.42
C ASN A 63 -18.72 8.41 20.95
N LEU A 64 -18.33 8.61 22.21
CA LEU A 64 -17.12 8.02 22.83
C LEU A 64 -16.91 6.52 22.53
N THR A 65 -17.99 5.79 22.26
CA THR A 65 -18.05 4.40 21.80
C THR A 65 -17.30 4.12 20.50
N ALA A 66 -17.18 5.09 19.59
CA ALA A 66 -16.48 4.94 18.32
C ALA A 66 -14.96 4.76 18.50
N ARG A 67 -14.36 5.39 19.53
CA ARG A 67 -12.92 5.26 19.83
C ARG A 67 -12.53 3.85 20.30
N THR A 68 -13.49 3.08 20.81
CA THR A 68 -13.27 1.72 21.31
C THR A 68 -13.80 0.65 20.35
N SER A 69 -14.18 1.03 19.13
CA SER A 69 -14.79 0.11 18.17
C SER A 69 -13.78 -0.34 17.12
N ASP A 70 -13.37 -1.59 17.21
CA ASP A 70 -12.58 -2.27 16.19
C ASP A 70 -13.45 -3.08 15.25
N TYR A 71 -13.05 -3.10 13.98
CA TYR A 71 -13.70 -3.82 12.90
C TYR A 71 -12.73 -4.77 12.20
N LEU A 72 -13.25 -5.92 11.77
CA LEU A 72 -12.55 -6.84 10.88
C LEU A 72 -13.32 -6.92 9.57
N PHE A 73 -12.74 -6.38 8.50
CA PHE A 73 -13.31 -6.45 7.15
C PHE A 73 -12.70 -7.60 6.37
N GLN A 74 -13.50 -8.25 5.54
CA GLN A 74 -13.06 -9.09 4.43
C GLN A 74 -13.19 -8.26 3.16
N VAL A 75 -12.07 -8.06 2.49
CA VAL A 75 -12.01 -7.28 1.25
C VAL A 75 -11.71 -8.24 0.12
N PHE A 76 -12.58 -8.28 -0.89
CA PHE A 76 -12.41 -9.02 -2.13
C PHE A 76 -11.98 -8.04 -3.22
N ILE A 77 -10.77 -8.22 -3.74
CA ILE A 77 -10.18 -7.39 -4.78
C ILE A 77 -10.26 -8.16 -6.10
N PRO A 78 -11.05 -7.67 -7.07
CA PRO A 78 -11.15 -8.28 -8.37
C PRO A 78 -9.91 -7.97 -9.24
N VAL A 79 -9.66 -8.83 -10.23
CA VAL A 79 -8.47 -8.74 -11.11
C VAL A 79 -8.56 -7.62 -12.14
N ASP A 80 -9.77 -7.18 -12.47
CA ASP A 80 -10.04 -6.18 -13.51
C ASP A 80 -9.84 -4.73 -13.04
N GLY A 81 -9.50 -4.52 -11.77
CA GLY A 81 -9.37 -3.18 -11.17
C GLY A 81 -10.70 -2.51 -10.86
N SER A 82 -11.81 -3.27 -10.88
CA SER A 82 -13.10 -2.77 -10.39
C SER A 82 -13.11 -2.59 -8.87
N THR A 83 -14.14 -1.91 -8.37
CA THR A 83 -14.32 -1.61 -6.94
C THR A 83 -14.26 -2.89 -6.11
N PRO A 84 -13.50 -2.92 -5.00
CA PRO A 84 -13.44 -4.09 -4.15
C PRO A 84 -14.79 -4.32 -3.45
N ASP A 85 -15.14 -5.58 -3.24
CA ASP A 85 -16.31 -5.95 -2.43
C ASP A 85 -15.89 -6.09 -0.96
N VAL A 86 -16.67 -5.53 -0.04
CA VAL A 86 -16.29 -5.34 1.36
C VAL A 86 -17.36 -5.92 2.27
N THR A 87 -17.00 -6.96 3.01
CA THR A 87 -17.88 -7.61 3.99
C THR A 87 -17.34 -7.42 5.40
N VAL A 88 -18.19 -7.04 6.35
CA VAL A 88 -17.81 -6.99 7.77
C VAL A 88 -17.90 -8.38 8.37
N LEU A 89 -16.78 -8.90 8.88
CA LEU A 89 -16.73 -10.19 9.56
C LEU A 89 -16.95 -10.07 11.06
N LYS A 90 -16.45 -9.00 11.66
CA LYS A 90 -16.53 -8.78 13.11
C LYS A 90 -16.57 -7.29 13.41
N GLU A 91 -17.37 -6.93 14.40
CA GLU A 91 -17.37 -5.63 15.06
C GLU A 91 -17.32 -5.86 16.57
N THR A 92 -16.61 -5.00 17.29
CA THR A 92 -16.50 -5.07 18.76
C THR A 92 -17.70 -4.45 19.46
N VAL A 93 -18.31 -3.43 18.85
CA VAL A 93 -19.53 -2.80 19.36
C VAL A 93 -20.60 -2.86 18.27
N ALA A 94 -21.67 -3.59 18.55
CA ALA A 94 -22.80 -3.69 17.63
C ALA A 94 -23.58 -2.36 17.55
N GLY A 95 -24.12 -2.06 16.37
CA GLY A 95 -25.05 -0.94 16.16
C GLY A 95 -24.43 0.39 15.73
N GLN A 96 -23.12 0.45 15.45
CA GLN A 96 -22.48 1.64 14.89
C GLN A 96 -22.53 1.65 13.35
N LEU A 97 -23.75 1.64 12.81
CA LEU A 97 -23.99 1.57 11.37
C LEU A 97 -23.31 2.72 10.60
N THR A 98 -23.33 3.93 11.16
CA THR A 98 -22.68 5.13 10.58
C THR A 98 -21.17 4.97 10.43
N LEU A 99 -20.49 4.45 11.45
CA LEU A 99 -19.05 4.21 11.41
C LEU A 99 -18.71 3.07 10.45
N ARG A 100 -19.46 1.96 10.54
CA ARG A 100 -19.34 0.83 9.62
C ARG A 100 -19.45 1.28 8.17
N ASP A 101 -20.52 2.01 7.83
CA ASP A 101 -20.78 2.47 6.46
C ASP A 101 -19.69 3.43 5.98
N CYS A 102 -19.20 4.31 6.86
CA CYS A 102 -18.09 5.21 6.53
C CYS A 102 -16.80 4.43 6.22
N LEU A 103 -16.46 3.45 7.06
CA LEU A 103 -15.27 2.61 6.86
C LEU A 103 -15.39 1.75 5.61
N THR A 104 -16.56 1.14 5.36
CA THR A 104 -16.83 0.38 4.14
C THR A 104 -16.64 1.25 2.90
N GLN A 105 -17.24 2.44 2.86
CA GLN A 105 -17.09 3.37 1.73
C GLN A 105 -15.64 3.81 1.52
N ALA A 106 -14.89 4.03 2.61
CA ALA A 106 -13.48 4.40 2.51
C ALA A 106 -12.64 3.26 1.90
N ILE A 107 -12.93 2.00 2.25
CA ILE A 107 -12.28 0.82 1.65
C ILE A 107 -12.67 0.67 0.17
N GLU A 108 -13.95 0.83 -0.17
CA GLU A 108 -14.46 0.74 -1.54
C GLU A 108 -13.87 1.81 -2.47
N ARG A 109 -13.54 3.00 -1.94
CA ARG A 109 -12.88 4.07 -2.69
C ARG A 109 -11.40 3.81 -2.97
N VAL A 110 -10.80 2.81 -2.32
CA VAL A 110 -9.40 2.46 -2.58
C VAL A 110 -9.29 1.90 -4.00
N HIS A 111 -8.55 2.63 -4.83
CA HIS A 111 -8.29 2.19 -6.19
C HIS A 111 -7.19 1.12 -6.19
N PHE A 112 -7.57 -0.11 -6.51
CA PHE A 112 -6.63 -1.19 -6.77
C PHE A 112 -6.35 -1.27 -8.26
N PRO A 113 -5.08 -1.41 -8.67
CA PRO A 113 -4.77 -1.59 -10.07
C PRO A 113 -5.31 -2.92 -10.58
N ALA A 114 -5.72 -2.93 -11.85
CA ALA A 114 -5.97 -4.17 -12.58
C ALA A 114 -4.69 -5.02 -12.54
N HIS A 115 -4.82 -6.31 -12.25
CA HIS A 115 -3.71 -7.23 -12.06
C HIS A 115 -4.01 -8.59 -12.70
N THR A 116 -2.97 -9.36 -12.97
CA THR A 116 -3.12 -10.70 -13.54
C THR A 116 -3.27 -11.77 -12.46
N GLY A 117 -3.84 -12.94 -12.77
CA GLY A 117 -3.93 -14.05 -11.82
C GLY A 117 -5.34 -14.27 -11.25
N ARG A 118 -5.47 -14.35 -9.92
CA ARG A 118 -6.74 -14.65 -9.24
C ARG A 118 -7.16 -13.47 -8.37
N PRO A 119 -8.47 -13.26 -8.18
CA PRO A 119 -8.98 -12.30 -7.22
C PRO A 119 -8.40 -12.56 -5.83
N LEU A 120 -8.12 -11.48 -5.11
CA LEU A 120 -7.50 -11.55 -3.81
C LEU A 120 -8.55 -11.34 -2.73
N THR A 121 -8.54 -12.15 -1.68
CA THR A 121 -9.38 -11.93 -0.50
C THR A 121 -8.49 -11.76 0.72
N LEU A 122 -8.61 -10.64 1.41
CA LEU A 122 -7.81 -10.33 2.58
C LEU A 122 -8.68 -9.88 3.76
N LYS A 123 -8.20 -10.17 4.97
CA LYS A 123 -8.83 -9.72 6.21
C LYS A 123 -8.08 -8.51 6.75
N VAL A 124 -8.80 -7.42 6.97
CA VAL A 124 -8.23 -6.11 7.32
C VAL A 124 -8.78 -5.70 8.68
N PRO A 125 -7.97 -5.74 9.75
CA PRO A 125 -8.35 -5.14 11.01
C PRO A 125 -8.23 -3.61 10.90
N ILE A 126 -9.26 -2.90 11.32
CA ILE A 126 -9.26 -1.44 11.46
C ILE A 126 -9.64 -1.13 12.90
N GLU A 127 -8.69 -0.58 13.65
CA GLU A 127 -8.83 -0.28 15.07
C GLU A 127 -9.15 1.21 15.28
N GLY A 128 -9.98 1.49 16.28
CA GLY A 128 -10.28 2.85 16.72
C GLY A 128 -9.12 3.42 17.56
N SER A 129 -8.80 4.70 17.37
CA SER A 129 -7.76 5.43 18.13
C SER A 129 -8.30 6.64 18.89
#